data_AF-A0A239KFV2-F1
#
_entry.id   AF-A0A239KFV2-F1
#
_cell.length_a   1.000
_cell.length_b   1.000
_cell.length_c   1.000
_cell.angle_alpha   90.00
_cell.angle_beta   90.00
_cell.angle_gamma   90.00
#
_symmetry.space_group_name_H-M   'P 1'
#
loop_
_entity.id
_entity.type
_entity.pdbx_description
1 polymer ?
#
loop_
_entity_poly.entity_id
_entity_poly.type
_entity_poly.pdbx_seq_one_letter_code
_entity_poly.pdbx_strand_id
1 'polypeptide(L)' 'MVDNFSIALTHALMAIALWRLLHRDDLDHEVSARQLWQQRRDAEAAKERGGDA' A
#
# COMPACT_ATOMS: atom_id res chain seq x y z
N MET A 1 -6.00 -38.74 4.08
CA MET A 1 -6.92 -38.00 4.99
C MET A 1 -6.91 -36.56 4.53
N VAL A 2 -7.94 -36.15 3.79
CA VAL A 2 -8.00 -34.81 3.17
C VAL A 2 -8.33 -33.72 4.22
N ASP A 3 -8.82 -34.14 5.39
CA ASP A 3 -9.21 -33.27 6.49
C ASP A 3 -8.05 -32.42 7.01
N ASN A 4 -6.85 -33.00 7.10
CA ASN A 4 -5.64 -32.26 7.45
C ASN A 4 -5.22 -31.25 6.39
N PHE A 5 -5.51 -31.53 5.12
CA PHE A 5 -5.20 -30.61 4.02
C PHE A 5 -6.11 -29.38 4.08
N SER A 6 -7.42 -29.57 4.29
CA SER A 6 -8.37 -28.47 4.44
C SER A 6 -8.07 -27.59 5.66
N ILE A 7 -7.65 -28.19 6.77
CA ILE A 7 -7.19 -27.46 7.96
C ILE A 7 -5.90 -26.70 7.63
N ALA A 8 -4.86 -27.37 7.11
CA ALA A 8 -3.61 -26.72 6.76
C ALA A 8 -3.80 -25.58 5.75
N LEU A 9 -4.68 -25.76 4.76
CA LEU A 9 -5.00 -24.77 3.74
C LEU A 9 -5.64 -23.52 4.34
N THR A 10 -6.66 -23.68 5.20
CA THR A 10 -7.31 -22.53 5.86
C THR A 10 -6.35 -21.78 6.77
N HIS A 11 -5.49 -22.50 7.50
CA HIS A 11 -4.46 -21.89 8.35
C HIS A 11 -3.38 -21.17 7.55
N ALA A 12 -2.95 -21.75 6.41
CA ALA A 12 -1.98 -21.12 5.52
C ALA A 12 -2.55 -19.84 4.89
N LEU A 13 -3.82 -19.85 4.45
CA LEU A 13 -4.49 -18.67 3.92
C LEU A 13 -4.62 -17.57 4.98
N MET A 14 -4.98 -17.93 6.22
CA MET A 14 -5.02 -16.99 7.33
C MET A 14 -3.63 -16.44 7.66
N ALA A 15 -2.61 -17.30 7.75
CA ALA A 15 -1.23 -16.89 7.99
C ALA A 15 -0.71 -15.94 6.90
N ILE A 16 -1.03 -16.20 5.63
CA ILE A 16 -0.68 -15.33 4.50
C ILE A 16 -1.44 -14.00 4.58
N ALA A 17 -2.72 -14.00 4.94
CA ALA A 17 -3.48 -12.77 5.11
C ALA A 17 -2.93 -11.90 6.25
N LEU A 18 -2.57 -12.51 7.40
CA LEU A 18 -1.92 -11.81 8.52
C LEU A 18 -0.52 -11.32 8.13
N TRP A 19 0.27 -12.16 7.45
CA TRP A 19 1.58 -11.77 6.95
C TRP A 19 1.45 -10.58 6.01
N ARG A 20 0.56 -10.65 5.01
CA ARG A 20 0.32 -9.56 4.06
C ARG A 20 -0.23 -8.31 4.73
N LEU A 21 -0.95 -8.42 5.85
CA LEU A 21 -1.44 -7.28 6.62
C LEU A 21 -0.34 -6.62 7.47
N LEU A 22 0.52 -7.42 8.10
CA LEU A 22 1.65 -6.94 8.91
C LEU A 22 2.79 -6.42 8.04
N HIS A 23 3.08 -7.09 6.93
CA HIS A 23 4.02 -6.67 5.88
C HIS A 23 3.36 -5.74 4.86
N ARG A 24 2.15 -5.24 5.13
CA ARG A 24 1.51 -4.28 4.24
C ARG A 24 2.30 -2.97 4.33
N ASP A 25 3.09 -2.72 3.30
CA ASP A 25 3.75 -1.45 3.00
C ASP A 25 2.80 -0.23 3.01
N ASP A 26 1.48 -0.45 3.05
CA ASP A 26 0.44 0.58 3.08
C ASP A 26 0.24 1.18 4.49
N LEU A 27 0.56 0.44 5.56
CA LEU A 27 0.61 1.02 6.92
C LEU A 27 1.97 1.67 7.20
N ASP A 28 3.03 1.16 6.56
CA ASP A 28 4.39 1.74 6.62
C ASP A 28 4.55 2.95 5.66
N HIS A 29 3.67 3.06 4.66
CA HIS A 29 3.43 4.30 3.89
C HIS A 29 2.59 5.27 4.73
N GLU A 30 3.12 5.70 5.87
CA GLU A 30 2.78 7.05 6.31
C GLU A 30 3.33 7.99 5.23
N VAL A 31 2.45 8.43 4.31
CA VAL A 31 2.77 9.49 3.36
C VAL A 31 3.11 10.69 4.21
N SER A 32 4.40 10.86 4.49
CA SER A 32 4.87 11.88 5.41
C SER A 32 4.26 13.20 4.95
N ALA A 33 3.80 14.05 5.88
CA ALA A 33 3.16 15.33 5.52
C ALA A 33 4.02 16.14 4.53
N ARG A 34 5.35 15.92 4.55
CA ARG A 34 6.32 16.40 3.57
C ARG A 34 6.10 15.87 2.15
N GLN A 35 5.88 14.57 1.95
CA GLN A 35 5.59 13.99 0.63
C GLN A 35 4.24 14.49 0.06
N LEU A 36 3.22 14.63 0.90
CA LEU A 36 1.93 15.20 0.47
C LEU A 36 2.07 16.68 0.07
N TRP A 37 2.85 17.45 0.83
CA TRP A 37 3.16 18.85 0.50
C TRP A 37 3.98 18.96 -0.79
N GLN A 38 4.97 18.08 -0.98
CA GLN A 38 5.78 18.04 -2.20
C GLN A 38 4.93 17.71 -3.43
N GLN A 39 4.05 16.70 -3.36
CA GLN A 39 3.13 16.38 -4.45
C GLN A 39 2.23 17.56 -4.84
N ARG A 40 1.75 18.33 -3.85
CA ARG A 40 0.94 19.53 -4.13
C ARG A 40 1.76 20.60 -4.85
N ARG A 41 3.00 20.85 -4.42
CA ARG A 41 3.89 21.81 -5.08
C ARG A 41 4.28 21.39 -6.48
N ASP A 42 4.56 20.11 -6.70
CA ASP A 42 4.91 19.59 -8.02
C ASP A 42 3.70 19.67 -8.96
N ALA A 43 2.48 19.44 -8.45
CA ALA A 43 1.24 19.62 -9.20
C ALA A 43 0.93 21.09 -9.52
N GLU A 44 1.25 22.02 -8.62
CA GLU A 44 1.16 23.46 -8.89
C GLU A 44 2.19 23.90 -9.94
N ALA A 45 3.45 23.47 -9.81
CA ALA A 45 4.50 23.77 -10.78
C ALA A 45 4.22 23.17 -12.17
N ALA A 46 3.59 21.99 -12.23
CA ALA A 46 3.15 21.38 -13.48
C ALA A 46 2.01 22.16 -14.14
N LYS A 47 1.09 22.73 -13.34
CA LYS A 47 0.02 23.62 -13.85
C LYS A 47 0.57 24.94 -14.35
N GLU A 48 1.52 25.54 -13.64
CA GLU A 48 2.19 26.78 -14.08
C GLU A 48 2.95 26.58 -15.39
N ARG A 49 3.69 25.48 -15.53
CA ARG A 49 4.37 25.14 -16.80
C ARG A 49 3.42 24.76 -17.94
N GLY A 50 2.24 24.22 -17.64
CA GLY A 50 1.26 23.79 -18.63
C GLY A 50 0.24 24.87 -19.03
N GLY A 51 0.10 25.94 -18.22
CA GLY A 51 -0.80 27.06 -18.49
C GLY A 51 -0.17 28.22 -19.28
N ASP A 52 1.13 28.14 -19.56
CA ASP A 52 1.91 29.14 -20.31
C ASP A 52 2.07 28.78 -21.81
N ALA A 53 1.30 27.82 -22.32
CA ALA A 53 1.25 27.39 -23.73
C ALA A 53 -0.13 27.63 -24.35
#